data_AF-A0A960PSY5-F1
#
_entry.id   AF-A0A960PSY5-F1
#
_cell.length_a   1.000
_cell.length_b   1.000
_cell.length_c   1.000
_cell.angle_alpha   90.00
_cell.angle_beta   90.00
_cell.angle_gamma   90.00
#
_symmetry.space_group_name_H-M   'P 1'
#
loop_
_entity.id
_entity.type
_entity.pdbx_description
1 polymer ?
#
loop_
_entity_poly.entity_id
_entity_poly.type
_entity_poly.pdbx_seq_one_letter_code
_entity_poly.pdbx_strand_id
1 'polypeptide(L)' 'HGLHRFSNRQQQRHRLQGLLGQITLAGDLEPFLPLLQSAEILHVGKNATMGLGRVEVGW' A
#
# COMPACT_ATOMS: atom_id res chain seq x y z
N HIS A 1 -9.55 -11.74 -2.56
CA HIS A 1 -9.90 -11.46 -3.97
C HIS A 1 -8.73 -10.73 -4.64
N GLY A 2 -8.22 -11.23 -5.77
CA GLY A 2 -7.07 -10.63 -6.46
C GLY A 2 -7.53 -9.54 -7.43
N LEU A 3 -6.87 -8.38 -7.40
CA LEU A 3 -7.11 -7.33 -8.39
C LEU A 3 -6.40 -7.71 -9.69
N HIS A 4 -6.99 -7.46 -10.85
CA HIS A 4 -6.35 -7.72 -12.14
C HIS A 4 -6.36 -6.44 -12.97
N ARG A 5 -5.22 -6.08 -13.56
CA ARG A 5 -5.13 -4.98 -14.53
C ARG A 5 -4.78 -5.51 -15.92
N PHE A 6 -5.28 -4.85 -16.95
CA PHE A 6 -4.84 -5.10 -18.32
C PHE A 6 -3.76 -4.07 -18.68
N SER A 7 -2.63 -4.53 -19.24
CA SER A 7 -1.56 -3.64 -19.73
C SER A 7 -1.70 -3.46 -21.22
N ASN A 8 -2.12 -2.27 -21.68
CA ASN A 8 -2.21 -1.97 -23.11
C ASN A 8 -0.86 -2.05 -23.84
N ARG A 9 0.24 -1.69 -23.17
CA ARG A 9 1.58 -1.79 -23.77
C ARG A 9 2.00 -3.22 -24.07
N GLN A 10 1.61 -4.17 -23.21
CA GLN A 10 2.04 -5.57 -23.31
C GLN A 10 0.90 -6.51 -23.73
N GLN A 11 -0.30 -5.97 -23.97
CA GLN A 11 -1.52 -6.69 -24.33
C GLN A 11 -1.83 -7.90 -23.42
N GLN A 12 -1.54 -7.79 -22.11
CA GLN A 12 -1.70 -8.89 -21.15
C GLN A 12 -2.36 -8.48 -19.84
N ARG A 13 -3.01 -9.44 -19.16
CA ARG A 13 -3.57 -9.26 -17.82
C ARG A 13 -2.52 -9.58 -16.77
N HIS A 14 -2.25 -8.63 -15.88
CA HIS A 14 -1.41 -8.82 -14.70
C HIS A 14 -2.26 -8.96 -13.45
N ARG A 15 -1.97 -9.98 -12.65
CA ARG A 15 -2.54 -10.11 -11.30
C ARG A 15 -1.80 -9.17 -10.36
N LEU A 16 -2.56 -8.33 -9.68
CA LEU A 16 -2.12 -7.47 -8.60
C LEU A 16 -2.45 -8.16 -7.29
N GLN A 17 -1.41 -8.37 -6.48
CA GLN A 17 -1.52 -9.00 -5.17
C GLN A 17 -0.88 -8.08 -4.13
N GLY A 18 -1.35 -8.22 -2.90
CA GLY A 18 -0.87 -7.47 -1.75
C GLY A 18 -1.32 -8.17 -0.47
N LEU A 19 -0.88 -7.64 0.66
CA LEU A 19 -1.29 -8.09 1.98
C LEU A 19 -2.50 -7.27 2.45
N LEU A 20 -3.42 -7.92 3.15
CA LEU A 20 -4.52 -7.30 3.86
C LEU A 20 -4.43 -7.74 5.31
N GLY A 21 -4.57 -6.80 6.24
CA GLY A 21 -4.48 -7.08 7.66
C GLY A 21 -4.12 -5.83 8.46
N GLN A 22 -3.81 -6.05 9.73
CA GLN A 22 -3.39 -5.02 10.67
C GLN A 22 -2.07 -5.44 11.30
N ILE A 23 -1.26 -4.46 11.65
CA ILE A 23 -0.02 -4.65 12.40
C ILE A 23 0.00 -3.66 13.56
N THR A 24 0.58 -4.08 14.68
CA THR A 24 0.85 -3.20 15.83
C THR A 24 2.36 -2.96 15.89
N LEU A 25 2.76 -1.70 15.91
CA LEU A 25 4.15 -1.28 16.04
C LEU A 25 4.39 -0.78 17.47
N ALA A 26 5.56 -1.07 18.03
CA ALA A 26 5.93 -0.67 19.39
C ALA A 26 7.40 -0.24 19.43
N GLY A 27 7.72 0.68 20.35
CA GLY A 27 9.05 1.28 20.50
C GLY A 27 9.03 2.80 20.31
N ASP A 28 10.19 3.39 20.06
CA ASP A 28 10.30 4.80 19.68
C ASP A 28 9.90 4.98 18.22
N LEU A 29 8.67 5.44 18.01
CA LEU A 29 8.09 5.66 16.69
C LEU A 29 8.15 7.13 16.25
N GLU A 30 8.61 8.04 17.12
CA GLU A 30 8.66 9.48 16.84
C GLU A 30 9.36 9.80 15.50
N PRO A 31 10.52 9.19 15.17
CA PRO A 31 11.20 9.45 13.90
C PRO A 31 10.40 9.03 12.65
N PHE A 32 9.42 8.14 12.81
CA PHE A 32 8.64 7.57 11.70
C PHE A 32 7.25 8.18 11.58
N LEU A 33 6.79 8.96 12.55
CA LEU A 33 5.45 9.58 12.53
C LEU A 33 5.16 10.34 11.22
N PRO A 34 6.08 11.16 10.67
CA PRO A 34 5.82 11.86 9.42
C PRO A 34 5.60 10.90 8.24
N LEU A 35 6.32 9.77 8.22
CA LEU A 35 6.19 8.75 7.18
C LEU A 35 4.89 7.98 7.32
N LEU A 36 4.53 7.58 8.54
CA LEU A 36 3.28 6.86 8.83
C LEU A 36 2.06 7.71 8.47
N GLN A 37 2.05 8.99 8.85
CA GLN A 37 0.97 9.91 8.47
C GLN A 37 0.91 10.14 6.95
N SER A 38 2.06 10.30 6.30
CA SER A 38 2.10 10.47 4.84
C SER A 38 1.60 9.22 4.09
N ALA A 39 1.75 8.03 4.67
CA ALA A 39 1.40 6.77 4.05
C ALA A 39 -0.12 6.61 3.80
N GLU A 40 -0.97 7.27 4.58
CA GLU A 40 -2.42 7.27 4.34
C GLU A 40 -2.80 7.96 3.02
N ILE A 41 -2.02 8.95 2.60
CA ILE A 41 -2.20 9.71 1.36
C ILE A 41 -1.43 9.05 0.21
N LEU A 42 -0.16 8.72 0.45
CA LEU A 42 0.77 8.27 -0.58
C LEU A 42 0.66 6.78 -0.89
N HIS A 43 0.08 6.00 0.03
CA HIS A 43 0.13 4.54 0.06
C HIS A 43 1.57 3.99 0.18
N VAL A 44 1.71 2.68 0.45
CA VAL A 44 3.00 2.02 0.66
C VAL A 44 3.24 0.88 -0.33
N GLY A 45 4.46 0.81 -0.86
CA GLY A 45 4.91 -0.30 -1.70
C GLY A 45 4.58 -0.14 -3.18
N LYS A 46 4.60 -1.27 -3.91
CA LYS A 46 4.50 -1.27 -5.38
C LYS A 46 3.06 -1.04 -5.85
N ASN A 47 2.93 -0.28 -6.94
CA ASN A 47 1.66 0.07 -7.58
C ASN A 47 0.73 0.95 -6.70
N ALA A 48 1.31 1.79 -5.83
CA ALA A 48 0.59 2.80 -5.05
C ALA A 48 -0.37 3.65 -5.91
N THR A 49 0.13 4.14 -7.04
CA THR A 49 -0.64 4.93 -8.04
C THR A 49 -1.74 4.13 -8.75
N MET A 50 -1.79 2.81 -8.58
CA MET A 50 -2.83 1.94 -9.13
C MET A 50 -3.78 1.41 -8.04
N GLY A 51 -3.83 2.09 -6.89
CA GLY A 51 -4.78 1.78 -5.82
C GLY A 51 -4.35 0.66 -4.86
N LEU A 52 -3.10 0.19 -4.93
CA LEU A 52 -2.56 -0.73 -3.91
C LEU A 52 -1.87 0.03 -2.78
N GLY A 53 -1.63 -0.66 -1.67
CA GLY A 53 -0.80 -0.14 -0.58
C GLY A 53 -1.48 0.84 0.36
N ARG A 54 -2.81 0.98 0.28
CA ARG A 54 -3.57 1.84 1.19
C ARG A 54 -3.38 1.35 2.63
N VAL A 55 -3.06 2.27 3.52
CA VAL A 55 -2.96 2.04 4.96
C VAL A 55 -3.77 3.11 5.69
N GLU A 56 -4.13 2.80 6.93
CA GLU A 56 -4.75 3.72 7.88
C GLU A 56 -3.92 3.62 9.16
N VAL A 57 -3.63 4.76 9.78
CA VAL A 57 -2.79 4.83 10.98
C VAL A 57 -3.66 5.25 12.17
N GLY A 58 -3.80 4.36 13.13
CA GLY A 58 -4.51 4.57 14.39
C GLY A 58 -3.60 4.37 15.61
N TRP A 59 -4.04 4.89 16.76
CA TRP A 59 -3.32 4.86 18.04
C TRP A 59 -4.00 3.95 19.04
#